data_AF-A0A7V0P2G5-F1
#
_entry.id   AF-A0A7V0P2G5-F1
#
_cell.length_a   1.000
_cell.length_b   1.000
_cell.length_c   1.000
_cell.angle_alpha   90.00
_cell.angle_beta   90.00
_cell.angle_gamma   90.00
#
_symmetry.space_group_name_H-M   'P 1'
#
loop_
_entity.id
_entity.type
_entity.pdbx_description
1 polymer ?
#
loop_
_entity_poly.entity_id
_entity_poly.type
_entity_poly.pdbx_seq_one_letter_code
_entity_poly.pdbx_strand_id
1 'polypeptide(L)'
;MDLDLKILRMNRLHIPQERMANRLGVLQQTISIHLQKMPELAKLVDTDLSKGFTVSQVAEKHGWAEPLVWSIALEGKSDLDRFKALNWGLRTWDLWNWNDCDKRFGDDWLGRLPAQMIAHILYYFSDQNDLVFDPICLCVARRQVAGGGVVADTCLAFNRRCWSFDMDNRPDRRPEIEPCFWAPI
;
A
#
# COMPACT_ATOMS: atom_id res chain seq x y z
N MET A 1 9.76 -10.43 -12.70
CA MET A 1 8.34 -10.16 -12.38
C MET A 1 8.15 -9.89 -10.90
N ASP A 2 8.45 -10.82 -9.98
CA ASP A 2 8.29 -10.56 -8.54
C ASP A 2 9.10 -9.34 -8.04
N LEU A 3 10.38 -9.26 -8.39
CA LEU A 3 11.22 -8.10 -8.04
C LEU A 3 10.70 -6.78 -8.65
N ASP A 4 10.23 -6.79 -9.89
CA ASP A 4 9.68 -5.60 -10.55
C ASP A 4 8.46 -5.05 -9.81
N LEU A 5 7.57 -5.94 -9.35
CA LEU A 5 6.37 -5.59 -8.60
C LEU A 5 6.70 -5.05 -7.21
N LYS A 6 7.68 -5.66 -6.53
CA LYS A 6 8.19 -5.17 -5.24
C LYS A 6 8.75 -3.75 -5.39
N ILE A 7 9.58 -3.52 -6.40
CA ILE A 7 10.16 -2.20 -6.70
C ILE A 7 9.05 -1.21 -7.06
N LEU A 8 8.06 -1.60 -7.89
CA LEU A 8 6.94 -0.75 -8.29
C LEU A 8 6.11 -0.28 -7.09
N ARG A 9 5.76 -1.22 -6.20
CA ARG A 9 5.04 -0.95 -4.96
C ARG A 9 5.79 0.04 -4.06
N MET A 10 7.06 -0.23 -3.77
CA MET A 10 7.89 0.65 -2.94
C MET A 10 8.09 2.04 -3.57
N ASN A 11 8.25 2.11 -4.89
CA ASN A 11 8.41 3.37 -5.62
C ASN A 11 7.13 4.21 -5.59
N ARG A 12 5.94 3.61 -5.76
CA ARG A 12 4.67 4.32 -5.65
C ARG A 12 4.40 4.84 -4.24
N LEU A 13 4.93 4.17 -3.21
CA LEU A 13 4.96 4.66 -1.84
C LEU A 13 6.06 5.72 -1.58
N HIS A 14 6.84 6.07 -2.60
CA HIS A 14 7.94 7.04 -2.57
C HIS A 14 9.03 6.68 -1.54
N ILE A 15 9.33 5.40 -1.41
CA ILE A 15 10.49 4.94 -0.65
C ILE A 15 11.76 5.27 -1.46
N PRO A 16 12.78 5.92 -0.86
CA PRO A 16 14.03 6.23 -1.55
C PRO A 16 14.71 4.99 -2.15
N GLN A 17 15.28 5.11 -3.36
CA GLN A 17 15.91 3.99 -4.07
C GLN A 17 17.03 3.32 -3.25
N GLU A 18 17.77 4.10 -2.46
CA GLU A 18 18.80 3.58 -1.56
C GLU A 18 18.19 2.63 -0.51
N ARG A 19 17.08 3.02 0.12
CA ARG A 19 16.37 2.17 1.08
C ARG A 19 15.79 0.93 0.41
N MET A 20 15.24 1.08 -0.80
CA MET A 20 14.76 -0.04 -1.59
C MET A 20 15.88 -1.05 -1.91
N ALA A 21 17.03 -0.55 -2.34
CA ALA A 21 18.21 -1.35 -2.67
C ALA A 21 18.70 -2.15 -1.45
N ASN A 22 18.87 -1.46 -0.32
CA ASN A 22 19.26 -2.07 0.95
C ASN A 22 18.25 -3.13 1.40
N ARG A 23 16.96 -2.83 1.26
CA ARG A 23 15.87 -3.72 1.68
C ARG A 23 15.77 -5.00 0.85
N LEU A 24 15.98 -4.87 -0.46
CA LEU A 24 15.88 -5.97 -1.43
C LEU A 24 17.22 -6.70 -1.64
N GLY A 25 18.31 -6.23 -1.03
CA GLY A 25 19.64 -6.82 -1.18
C GLY A 25 20.24 -6.69 -2.58
N VAL A 26 19.88 -5.62 -3.31
CA VAL A 26 20.34 -5.36 -4.67
C VAL A 26 21.08 -4.03 -4.76
N LEU A 27 21.82 -3.81 -5.85
CA LEU A 27 22.47 -2.52 -6.08
C LEU A 27 21.43 -1.44 -6.45
N GLN A 28 21.65 -0.20 -6.03
CA GLN A 28 20.79 0.93 -6.40
C GLN A 28 20.66 1.10 -7.94
N GLN A 29 21.72 0.81 -8.69
CA GLN A 29 21.69 0.81 -10.16
C GLN A 29 20.65 -0.19 -10.71
N THR A 30 20.53 -1.36 -10.09
CA THR A 30 19.50 -2.35 -10.44
C THR A 30 18.10 -1.75 -10.26
N ILE A 31 17.84 -1.09 -9.11
CA ILE A 31 16.57 -0.38 -8.86
C ILE A 31 16.27 0.63 -9.96
N SER A 32 17.25 1.48 -10.33
CA SER A 32 17.09 2.47 -11.40
C SER A 32 16.76 1.84 -12.76
N ILE A 33 17.39 0.72 -13.11
CA ILE A 33 17.13 0.00 -14.38
C ILE A 33 15.69 -0.55 -14.40
N HIS A 34 15.22 -1.10 -13.28
CA HIS A 34 13.85 -1.60 -13.18
C HIS A 34 12.81 -0.47 -13.21
N LEU A 35 13.11 0.66 -12.58
CA LEU A 35 12.24 1.85 -12.60
C LEU A 35 11.97 2.38 -14.02
N GLN A 36 12.97 2.33 -14.90
CA GLN A 36 12.82 2.75 -16.29
C GLN A 36 11.81 1.90 -17.08
N LYS A 37 11.59 0.64 -16.69
CA LYS A 37 10.66 -0.28 -17.34
C LYS A 37 9.22 -0.18 -16.80
N MET A 38 9.01 0.52 -15.68
CA MET A 38 7.70 0.60 -15.03
C MET A 38 6.58 1.24 -15.86
N PRO A 39 6.82 2.29 -16.67
CA PRO A 39 5.75 2.86 -17.49
C PRO A 39 5.13 1.83 -18.44
N GLU A 40 5.89 0.83 -18.89
CA GLU A 40 5.37 -0.25 -19.74
C GLU A 40 4.44 -1.19 -18.96
N LEU A 41 4.81 -1.53 -17.71
CA LEU A 41 3.97 -2.35 -16.83
C LEU A 41 2.65 -1.65 -16.48
N ALA A 42 2.71 -0.36 -16.16
CA ALA A 42 1.51 0.44 -15.88
C ALA A 42 0.59 0.53 -17.11
N LYS A 43 1.15 0.72 -18.32
CA LYS A 43 0.39 0.74 -19.58
C LYS A 43 -0.36 -0.56 -19.85
N LEU A 44 0.21 -1.72 -19.51
CA LEU A 44 -0.47 -3.01 -19.67
C LEU A 44 -1.73 -3.09 -18.81
N VAL A 45 -1.62 -2.66 -17.55
CA VAL A 45 -2.74 -2.60 -16.61
C VAL A 45 -3.78 -1.57 -17.06
N ASP A 46 -3.37 -0.37 -17.45
CA ASP A 46 -4.27 0.67 -17.96
C ASP A 46 -5.02 0.24 -19.22
N THR A 47 -4.35 -0.49 -20.11
CA THR A 47 -4.97 -1.01 -21.33
C THR A 47 -6.10 -1.99 -21.01
N ASP A 48 -5.91 -2.86 -20.02
CA ASP A 48 -6.95 -3.81 -19.61
C ASP A 48 -8.06 -3.11 -18.82
N LEU A 49 -7.75 -2.16 -17.95
CA LEU A 49 -8.76 -1.34 -17.25
C LEU A 49 -9.61 -0.53 -18.25
N SER A 50 -8.99 0.03 -19.30
CA SER A 50 -9.68 0.78 -20.36
C SER A 50 -10.62 -0.08 -21.20
N LYS A 51 -10.39 -1.39 -21.27
CA LYS A 51 -11.30 -2.35 -21.92
C LYS A 51 -12.52 -2.70 -21.06
N GLY A 52 -12.60 -2.17 -19.83
CA GLY A 52 -13.71 -2.40 -18.91
C GLY A 52 -13.56 -3.62 -18.00
N PHE A 53 -12.37 -4.24 -17.95
CA PHE A 53 -12.10 -5.29 -16.95
C PHE A 53 -12.09 -4.70 -15.54
N THR A 54 -12.58 -5.47 -14.57
CA THR A 54 -12.57 -5.02 -13.16
C THR A 54 -11.15 -5.09 -12.58
N VAL A 55 -10.88 -4.30 -11.54
CA VAL A 55 -9.57 -4.29 -10.87
C VAL A 55 -9.17 -5.69 -10.38
N SER A 56 -10.09 -6.46 -9.81
CA SER A 56 -9.82 -7.83 -9.35
C SER A 56 -9.47 -8.78 -10.50
N GLN A 57 -10.16 -8.67 -11.66
CA GLN A 57 -9.82 -9.48 -12.84
C GLN A 57 -8.44 -9.15 -13.40
N VAL A 58 -8.08 -7.87 -13.43
CA VAL A 58 -6.76 -7.41 -13.89
C VAL A 58 -5.67 -7.85 -12.90
N ALA A 59 -5.92 -7.74 -11.60
CA ALA A 59 -5.02 -8.21 -10.56
C ALA A 59 -4.74 -9.72 -10.68
N GLU A 60 -5.78 -10.53 -10.85
CA GLU A 60 -5.65 -11.98 -11.02
C GLU A 60 -4.91 -12.34 -12.32
N LYS A 61 -5.26 -11.69 -13.44
CA LYS A 61 -4.65 -11.93 -14.76
C LYS A 61 -3.14 -11.69 -14.76
N HIS A 62 -2.70 -10.61 -14.11
CA HIS A 62 -1.29 -10.22 -14.09
C HIS A 62 -0.53 -10.75 -12.85
N GLY A 63 -1.23 -11.32 -11.87
CA GLY A 63 -0.66 -11.78 -10.60
C GLY A 63 -0.21 -10.63 -9.69
N TRP A 64 -0.92 -9.49 -9.73
CA TRP A 64 -0.59 -8.30 -8.94
C TRP A 64 -1.45 -8.21 -7.68
N ALA A 65 -0.94 -7.54 -6.66
CA ALA A 65 -1.75 -7.22 -5.49
C ALA A 65 -2.83 -6.18 -5.86
N GLU A 66 -4.07 -6.40 -5.43
CA GLU A 66 -5.19 -5.49 -5.73
C GLU A 66 -4.90 -4.02 -5.37
N PRO A 67 -4.31 -3.67 -4.21
CA PRO A 67 -3.99 -2.28 -3.87
C PRO A 67 -3.08 -1.60 -4.88
N LEU A 68 -2.16 -2.36 -5.48
CA LEU A 68 -1.24 -1.85 -6.49
C LEU A 68 -2.00 -1.51 -7.79
N VAL A 69 -2.91 -2.38 -8.22
CA VAL A 69 -3.76 -2.12 -9.40
C VAL A 69 -4.73 -0.96 -9.12
N TRP A 70 -5.30 -0.88 -7.92
CA TRP A 70 -6.11 0.26 -7.49
C TRP A 70 -5.33 1.57 -7.54
N SER A 71 -4.06 1.58 -7.16
CA SER A 71 -3.26 2.81 -7.22
C SER A 71 -3.11 3.36 -8.63
N ILE A 72 -3.08 2.49 -9.65
CA ILE A 72 -3.03 2.85 -11.07
C ILE A 72 -4.42 3.28 -11.54
N ALA A 73 -5.45 2.48 -11.25
CA ALA A 73 -6.84 2.78 -11.62
C ALA A 73 -7.40 4.09 -11.01
N LEU A 74 -6.80 4.56 -9.92
CA LEU A 74 -7.16 5.77 -9.20
C LEU A 74 -6.20 6.94 -9.46
N GLU A 75 -5.25 6.79 -10.38
CA GLU A 75 -4.30 7.85 -10.70
C GLU A 75 -5.03 9.11 -11.21
N GLY A 76 -4.60 10.29 -10.72
CA GLY A 76 -5.25 11.58 -11.03
C GLY A 76 -6.61 11.84 -10.37
N LYS A 77 -7.18 10.90 -9.59
CA LYS A 77 -8.48 11.10 -8.93
C LYS A 77 -8.37 11.84 -7.59
N SER A 78 -9.38 12.64 -7.29
CA SER A 78 -9.57 13.24 -5.96
C SER A 78 -9.90 12.16 -4.93
N ASP A 79 -9.65 12.42 -3.65
CA ASP A 79 -9.94 11.42 -2.60
C ASP A 79 -11.42 11.05 -2.55
N LEU A 80 -12.31 12.01 -2.77
CA LEU A 80 -13.75 11.76 -2.83
C LEU A 80 -14.11 10.78 -3.96
N ASP A 81 -13.45 10.90 -5.10
CA ASP A 81 -13.64 9.97 -6.22
C ASP A 81 -13.00 8.61 -5.95
N ARG A 82 -11.91 8.56 -5.16
CA ARG A 82 -11.33 7.29 -4.66
C ARG A 82 -12.29 6.57 -3.72
N PHE A 83 -12.93 7.28 -2.79
CA PHE A 83 -13.99 6.73 -1.94
C PHE A 83 -15.13 6.12 -2.77
N LYS A 84 -15.65 6.87 -3.74
CA LYS A 84 -16.70 6.39 -4.65
C LYS A 84 -16.27 5.14 -5.43
N ALA A 85 -15.07 5.16 -6.01
CA ALA A 85 -14.56 4.05 -6.81
C ALA A 85 -14.34 2.77 -5.98
N LEU A 86 -13.95 2.91 -4.71
CA LEU A 86 -13.80 1.80 -3.78
C LEU A 86 -15.13 1.38 -3.14
N ASN A 87 -16.24 2.04 -3.47
CA ASN A 87 -17.54 1.85 -2.84
C ASN A 87 -17.49 2.03 -1.31
N TRP A 88 -16.69 3.00 -0.86
CA TRP A 88 -16.57 3.39 0.54
C TRP A 88 -17.36 4.67 0.77
N GLY A 89 -18.33 4.62 1.67
CA GLY A 89 -19.06 5.82 2.10
C GLY A 89 -18.16 6.67 3.01
N LEU A 90 -18.01 7.96 2.67
CA LEU A 90 -17.35 8.94 3.52
C LEU A 90 -18.26 9.30 4.71
N ARG A 91 -17.72 9.19 5.91
CA ARG A 91 -18.39 9.49 7.18
C ARG A 91 -17.74 10.70 7.83
N THR A 92 -18.55 11.61 8.38
CA THR A 92 -18.09 12.88 8.99
C THR A 92 -18.20 12.92 10.51
N TRP A 93 -18.80 11.90 11.12
CA TRP A 93 -18.99 11.82 12.57
C TRP A 93 -17.76 11.28 13.28
N ASP A 94 -17.69 11.48 14.59
CA ASP A 94 -16.63 11.00 15.49
C ASP A 94 -16.69 9.48 15.76
N LEU A 95 -17.88 8.88 15.67
CA LEU A 95 -18.07 7.44 15.75
C LEU A 95 -18.12 6.79 14.36
N TRP A 96 -17.11 5.99 14.04
CA TRP A 96 -17.12 5.13 12.85
C TRP A 96 -17.28 3.67 13.24
N ASN A 97 -18.27 3.00 12.63
CA ASN A 97 -18.52 1.58 12.82
C ASN A 97 -18.51 0.86 11.47
N TRP A 98 -17.75 -0.24 11.40
CA TRP A 98 -17.67 -1.14 10.27
C TRP A 98 -17.90 -2.57 10.73
N ASN A 99 -18.79 -3.28 10.06
CA ASN A 99 -19.06 -4.68 10.34
C ASN A 99 -17.94 -5.59 9.80
N ASP A 100 -17.27 -5.17 8.72
CA ASP A 100 -16.26 -5.96 8.04
C ASP A 100 -15.08 -5.10 7.58
N CYS A 101 -13.89 -5.71 7.57
CA CYS A 101 -12.69 -5.16 6.95
C CYS A 101 -12.72 -5.41 5.44
N ASP A 102 -12.36 -4.41 4.65
CA ASP A 102 -12.18 -4.59 3.21
C ASP A 102 -11.01 -5.54 2.92
N LYS A 103 -11.32 -6.74 2.41
CA LYS A 103 -10.34 -7.80 2.18
C LYS A 103 -9.34 -7.48 1.05
N ARG A 104 -9.63 -6.47 0.23
CA ARG A 104 -8.73 -6.02 -0.85
C ARG A 104 -7.47 -5.37 -0.31
N PHE A 105 -7.49 -4.91 0.94
CA PHE A 105 -6.41 -4.17 1.59
C PHE A 105 -5.84 -4.92 2.78
N GLY A 106 -4.52 -5.04 2.80
CA GLY A 106 -3.77 -5.73 3.83
C GLY A 106 -3.92 -7.25 3.83
N ASP A 107 -2.91 -7.90 4.39
CA ASP A 107 -2.88 -9.35 4.56
C ASP A 107 -3.86 -9.80 5.65
N ASP A 108 -4.36 -11.03 5.54
CA ASP A 108 -5.13 -11.64 6.63
C ASP A 108 -4.23 -11.76 7.87
N TRP A 109 -4.51 -10.91 8.87
CA TRP A 109 -3.66 -10.70 10.02
C TRP A 109 -4.49 -10.42 11.27
N LEU A 110 -4.06 -10.98 12.40
CA LEU A 110 -4.75 -10.78 13.67
C LEU A 110 -4.66 -9.30 14.07
N GLY A 111 -5.81 -8.66 14.33
CA GLY A 111 -5.85 -7.24 14.65
C GLY A 111 -5.73 -6.32 13.43
N ARG A 112 -5.95 -6.84 12.21
CA ARG A 112 -6.05 -6.02 11.00
C ARG A 112 -7.12 -4.95 11.17
N LEU A 113 -6.72 -3.69 11.00
CA LEU A 113 -7.63 -2.55 11.00
C LEU A 113 -8.42 -2.47 9.69
N PRO A 114 -9.66 -1.96 9.69
CA PRO A 114 -10.40 -1.68 8.46
C PRO A 114 -9.67 -0.62 7.62
N ALA A 115 -9.41 -0.91 6.35
CA ALA A 115 -8.81 0.06 5.41
C ALA A 115 -9.67 1.32 5.24
N GLN A 116 -10.99 1.14 5.35
CA GLN A 116 -11.95 2.23 5.34
C GLN A 116 -11.65 3.26 6.45
N MET A 117 -11.26 2.80 7.64
CA MET A 117 -10.88 3.69 8.75
C MET A 117 -9.65 4.51 8.42
N ILE A 118 -8.61 3.85 7.92
CA ILE A 118 -7.37 4.52 7.51
C ILE A 118 -7.67 5.55 6.42
N ALA A 119 -8.49 5.23 5.44
CA ALA A 119 -8.86 6.15 4.38
C ALA A 119 -9.55 7.42 4.89
N HIS A 120 -10.39 7.31 5.93
CA HIS A 120 -11.00 8.49 6.56
C HIS A 120 -9.96 9.33 7.29
N ILE A 121 -9.03 8.70 8.02
CA ILE A 121 -7.92 9.41 8.66
C ILE A 121 -7.09 10.15 7.61
N LEU A 122 -6.74 9.50 6.51
CA LEU A 122 -6.00 10.13 5.42
C LEU A 122 -6.77 11.30 4.82
N TYR A 123 -8.08 11.17 4.60
CA TYR A 123 -8.91 12.23 4.04
C TYR A 123 -9.00 13.47 4.90
N TYR A 124 -9.11 13.32 6.23
CA TYR A 124 -9.28 14.46 7.13
C TYR A 124 -7.96 15.09 7.60
N PHE A 125 -6.86 14.32 7.62
CA PHE A 125 -5.62 14.74 8.27
C PHE A 125 -4.38 14.72 7.36
N SER A 126 -4.53 14.48 6.07
CA SER A 126 -3.41 14.53 5.11
C SER A 126 -3.88 14.92 3.72
N ASP A 127 -3.00 15.53 2.94
CA ASP A 127 -3.21 15.74 1.52
C ASP A 127 -2.55 14.63 0.68
N GLN A 128 -2.89 14.55 -0.60
CA GLN A 128 -2.17 13.67 -1.52
C GLN A 128 -0.69 14.06 -1.59
N ASN A 129 0.18 13.05 -1.66
CA ASN A 129 1.64 13.13 -1.59
C ASN A 129 2.24 13.45 -0.21
N ASP A 130 1.43 13.63 0.83
CA ASP A 130 1.97 13.71 2.19
C ASP A 130 2.64 12.41 2.61
N LEU A 131 3.65 12.53 3.48
CA LEU A 131 4.32 11.37 4.07
C LEU A 131 3.57 10.93 5.32
N VAL A 132 2.95 9.75 5.22
CA VAL A 132 2.37 9.04 6.34
C VAL A 132 3.45 8.19 6.97
N PHE A 133 3.84 8.56 8.18
CA PHE A 133 4.72 7.76 9.01
C PHE A 133 3.86 6.78 9.81
N ASP A 134 4.04 5.49 9.54
CA ASP A 134 3.32 4.41 10.21
C ASP A 134 4.28 3.66 11.13
N PRO A 135 4.42 4.10 12.39
CA PRO A 135 5.22 3.38 13.38
C PRO A 135 4.45 2.18 13.93
N ILE A 136 3.21 1.92 13.47
CA ILE A 136 2.32 0.93 14.05
C ILE A 136 2.81 -0.48 13.69
N CYS A 137 3.77 -0.93 14.48
CA CYS A 137 3.84 -2.29 14.95
C CYS A 137 2.71 -2.43 15.98
N LEU A 138 1.49 -2.82 15.59
CA LEU A 138 0.40 -3.00 16.56
C LEU A 138 0.67 -4.25 17.41
N CYS A 139 1.59 -4.12 18.36
CA CYS A 139 1.86 -5.11 19.38
C CYS A 139 0.84 -4.96 20.50
N VAL A 140 -0.27 -5.68 20.37
CA VAL A 140 -1.06 -6.01 21.56
C VAL A 140 -0.21 -6.96 22.40
N ALA A 141 0.20 -6.45 23.56
CA ALA A 141 1.02 -7.09 24.60
C ALA A 141 1.20 -8.61 24.44
N ARG A 142 2.42 -9.02 24.04
CA ARG A 142 2.95 -10.40 24.04
C ARG A 142 2.64 -11.32 22.86
N ARG A 143 2.18 -10.83 21.71
CA ARG A 143 2.31 -11.56 20.43
C ARG A 143 2.91 -10.65 19.37
N GLN A 144 3.98 -11.12 18.74
CA GLN A 144 4.61 -10.52 17.57
C GLN A 144 3.56 -10.38 16.47
N VAL A 145 3.18 -9.14 16.15
CA VAL A 145 2.10 -8.89 15.21
C VAL A 145 2.60 -7.85 14.25
N ALA A 146 3.19 -8.31 13.14
CA ALA A 146 3.47 -7.42 12.04
C ALA A 146 2.22 -6.93 11.38
N GLY A 147 1.95 -5.63 11.42
CA GLY A 147 0.75 -5.07 10.82
C GLY A 147 0.52 -5.67 9.42
N GLY A 148 -0.71 -6.04 9.09
CA GLY A 148 -1.05 -6.58 7.77
C GLY A 148 -0.83 -5.58 6.63
N GLY A 149 -0.14 -4.46 6.89
CA GLY A 149 0.20 -3.35 5.99
C GLY A 149 -1.00 -2.68 5.31
N VAL A 150 -2.15 -2.71 5.98
CA VAL A 150 -3.35 -1.97 5.57
C VAL A 150 -3.04 -0.49 5.37
N VAL A 151 -2.19 0.11 6.21
CA VAL A 151 -1.81 1.52 6.08
C VAL A 151 -1.05 1.76 4.79
N ALA A 152 -0.02 0.97 4.50
CA ALA A 152 0.73 1.05 3.26
C ALA A 152 -0.17 0.84 2.03
N ASP A 153 -1.06 -0.16 2.05
CA ASP A 153 -1.99 -0.43 0.95
C ASP A 153 -3.01 0.70 0.74
N THR A 154 -3.51 1.28 1.84
CA THR A 154 -4.45 2.40 1.79
C THR A 154 -3.74 3.66 1.29
N CYS A 155 -2.53 3.95 1.77
CA CYS A 155 -1.71 5.06 1.28
C CYS A 155 -1.41 4.91 -0.22
N LEU A 156 -1.12 3.69 -0.67
CA LEU A 156 -0.90 3.37 -2.08
C LEU A 156 -2.14 3.69 -2.93
N ALA A 157 -3.33 3.30 -2.47
CA ALA A 157 -4.59 3.59 -3.17
C ALA A 157 -5.05 5.05 -3.04
N PHE A 158 -4.62 5.78 -2.01
CA PHE A 158 -4.97 7.19 -1.76
C PHE A 158 -3.88 8.17 -2.17
N ASN A 159 -2.84 7.71 -2.89
CA ASN A 159 -1.74 8.56 -3.34
C ASN A 159 -1.04 9.32 -2.18
N ARG A 160 -0.77 8.62 -1.07
CA ARG A 160 0.09 9.09 0.02
C ARG A 160 1.43 8.37 -0.05
N ARG A 161 2.49 9.04 0.36
CA ARG A 161 3.78 8.41 0.63
C ARG A 161 3.67 7.70 1.97
N CYS A 162 4.28 6.54 2.12
CA CYS A 162 4.18 5.78 3.36
C CYS A 162 5.48 5.12 3.74
N TRP A 163 5.91 5.34 4.97
CA TRP A 163 6.98 4.58 5.61
C TRP A 163 6.38 3.77 6.75
N SER A 164 6.28 2.47 6.54
CA SER A 164 5.76 1.53 7.53
C SER A 164 6.90 0.72 8.15
N PHE A 165 6.79 0.50 9.45
CA PHE A 165 7.77 -0.25 10.22
C PHE A 165 7.11 -1.32 11.07
N ASP A 166 7.83 -2.42 11.25
CA ASP A 166 7.36 -3.54 12.07
C ASP A 166 8.50 -4.32 12.73
N MET A 167 8.25 -5.09 13.79
CA MET A 167 9.25 -6.00 14.34
C MET A 167 9.42 -7.28 13.52
N ASP A 168 8.36 -7.81 12.90
CA ASP A 168 8.47 -9.05 12.11
C ASP A 168 8.84 -8.77 10.65
N ASN A 169 9.97 -9.35 10.25
CA ASN A 169 10.66 -9.03 9.01
C ASN A 169 10.19 -9.96 7.87
N ARG A 170 9.32 -9.45 6.98
CA ARG A 170 8.72 -10.22 5.88
C ARG A 170 9.01 -9.62 4.49
N PRO A 171 10.28 -9.47 4.07
CA PRO A 171 10.65 -8.79 2.82
C PRO A 171 10.07 -9.45 1.57
N ASP A 172 9.84 -10.77 1.61
CA ASP A 172 9.32 -11.50 0.45
C ASP A 172 7.86 -11.16 0.13
N ARG A 173 7.05 -10.91 1.18
CA ARG A 173 5.63 -10.60 1.04
C ARG A 173 5.38 -9.09 1.08
N ARG A 174 6.07 -8.38 1.97
CA ARG A 174 5.88 -6.97 2.30
C ARG A 174 7.23 -6.25 2.36
N PRO A 175 7.89 -6.04 1.20
CA PRO A 175 9.20 -5.39 1.16
C PRO A 175 9.15 -3.94 1.65
N GLU A 176 8.01 -3.25 1.49
CA GLU A 176 7.82 -1.86 1.91
C GLU A 176 7.77 -1.66 3.43
N ILE A 177 7.59 -2.74 4.20
CA ILE A 177 7.56 -2.70 5.66
C ILE A 177 8.97 -3.04 6.16
N GLU A 178 9.58 -2.09 6.86
CA GLU A 178 10.95 -2.23 7.37
C GLU A 178 10.98 -2.77 8.80
N PRO A 179 11.96 -3.63 9.16
CA PRO A 179 12.13 -4.07 10.53
C PRO A 179 12.53 -2.90 11.44
N CYS A 180 11.82 -2.69 12.56
CA CYS A 180 12.16 -1.70 13.59
C CYS A 180 12.04 -2.32 14.99
N PHE A 181 13.14 -2.29 15.73
CA PHE A 181 13.18 -2.69 17.14
C PHE A 181 13.35 -1.44 17.99
N TRP A 182 12.34 -1.13 18.80
CA TRP A 182 12.45 -0.04 19.77
C TRP A 182 13.44 -0.46 20.85
N ALA A 183 14.55 0.24 20.95
CA ALA A 183 15.45 0.07 22.09
C ALA A 183 14.70 0.54 23.35
N PRO A 184 14.69 -0.23 24.44
CA PRO A 184 14.20 0.28 25.72
C PRO A 184 15.05 1.48 26.13
N ILE A 185 14.38 2.59 26.47
CA ILE A 185 14.98 3.81 27.02
C ILE A 185 15.33 3.57 28.48
#